data_AF-A0A6A6FA82-F1
#
_entry.id   AF-A0A6A6FA82-F1
#
_cell.length_a   1.000
_cell.length_b   1.000
_cell.length_c   1.000
_cell.angle_alpha   90.00
_cell.angle_beta   90.00
_cell.angle_gamma   90.00
#
_symmetry.space_group_name_H-M   'P 1'
#
loop_
_entity.id
_entity.type
_entity.pdbx_description
1 polymer ?
#
loop_
_entity_poly.entity_id
_entity_poly.type
_entity_poly.pdbx_seq_one_letter_code
_entity_poly.pdbx_strand_id
1 'polypeptide(L)'
;LQHLGFVEQWQDMHAMRRYFQLLDDCVDVGVPLNKNNWTTAISFAGRWVTRTTSSEVQAAIETWMRMEEQGHSADHVTLNVLFDVAVKAGRFALADTIYTEIKARDLPLDRYFRGSLIYFGGMKRNGDEVRRAFREFVEAGEIVDTTLMNSVIVSLLRAGEAPAAEQVFSKMKRLTEEKMGGPMIEEWQERKELRSELNVAARHLRDESESHGSSFFGASFSTFDRREQVQKITPVAPDALTYTILLKYHSIVSGDADRVWELLNEMGERGLQPDARGLVPILKGFCVHSGYALSGWTHDRLEEFW
;
A
#
# COMPACT_ATOMS: atom_id res chain seq x y z
N LEU A 1 9.00 29.07 7.83
CA LEU A 1 8.19 28.27 6.87
C LEU A 1 8.60 26.78 6.78
N GLN A 2 9.80 26.36 7.21
CA GLN A 2 10.19 24.92 7.22
C GLN A 2 9.28 24.03 8.09
N HIS A 3 8.64 24.57 9.12
CA HIS A 3 7.77 23.81 10.04
C HIS A 3 6.37 23.49 9.48
N LEU A 4 5.99 23.98 8.30
CA LEU A 4 4.69 23.68 7.66
C LEU A 4 4.72 22.39 6.82
N GLY A 5 5.89 21.78 6.65
CA GLY A 5 6.05 20.51 5.94
C GLY A 5 5.80 19.27 6.81
N PHE A 6 5.66 19.43 8.13
CA PHE A 6 5.51 18.34 9.08
C PHE A 6 4.36 18.65 10.03
N VAL A 7 3.35 17.78 10.09
CA VAL A 7 2.21 17.97 10.99
C VAL A 7 2.14 16.80 11.95
N GLU A 8 2.37 17.02 13.23
CA GLU A 8 2.52 15.91 14.17
C GLU A 8 1.20 15.15 14.46
N GLN A 9 0.05 15.81 14.29
CA GLN A 9 -1.28 15.30 14.64
C GLN A 9 -2.22 15.21 13.43
N TRP A 10 -1.90 14.33 12.48
CA TRP A 10 -2.67 14.10 11.24
C TRP A 10 -4.12 13.60 11.45
N GLN A 11 -4.46 13.10 12.64
CA GLN A 11 -5.75 12.48 12.94
C GLN A 11 -6.79 13.46 13.54
N ASP A 12 -6.37 14.66 13.94
CA ASP A 12 -7.25 15.64 14.57
C ASP A 12 -7.90 16.58 13.52
N MET A 13 -9.23 16.61 13.51
CA MET A 13 -10.02 17.49 12.65
C MET A 13 -9.79 18.98 12.96
N HIS A 14 -9.45 19.31 14.22
CA HIS A 14 -9.10 20.69 14.59
C HIS A 14 -7.72 21.09 14.06
N ALA A 15 -6.76 20.17 14.00
CA ALA A 15 -5.46 20.40 13.38
C ALA A 15 -5.60 20.69 11.87
N MET A 16 -6.48 19.95 11.18
CA MET A 16 -6.79 20.21 9.76
C MET A 16 -7.33 21.62 9.55
N ARG A 17 -8.35 22.05 10.31
CA ARG A 17 -8.92 23.39 10.15
C ARG A 17 -7.90 24.50 10.41
N ARG A 18 -7.04 24.34 11.42
CA ARG A 18 -5.97 25.30 11.71
C ARG A 18 -4.93 25.37 10.60
N TYR A 19 -4.59 24.24 10.00
CA TYR A 19 -3.67 24.19 8.86
C TYR A 19 -4.22 24.94 7.65
N PHE A 20 -5.49 24.71 7.29
CA PHE A 20 -6.13 25.40 6.17
C PHE A 20 -6.31 26.89 6.43
N GLN A 21 -6.69 27.30 7.66
CA GLN A 21 -6.73 28.72 8.03
C GLN A 21 -5.35 29.39 7.86
N LEU A 22 -4.29 28.74 8.33
CA LEU A 22 -2.94 29.28 8.17
C LEU A 22 -2.49 29.33 6.70
N LEU A 23 -2.93 28.36 5.89
CA LEU A 23 -2.66 28.34 4.45
C LEU A 23 -3.41 29.47 3.75
N ASP A 24 -4.68 29.70 4.09
CA ASP A 24 -5.49 30.80 3.57
C ASP A 24 -4.88 32.16 3.97
N ASP A 25 -4.51 32.34 5.24
CA ASP A 25 -3.82 33.55 5.72
C ASP A 25 -2.50 33.79 4.96
N CYS A 26 -1.74 32.73 4.66
CA CYS A 26 -0.50 32.84 3.89
C CYS A 26 -0.76 33.24 2.44
N VAL A 27 -1.82 32.73 1.81
CA VAL A 27 -2.24 33.11 0.46
C VAL A 27 -2.71 34.57 0.43
N ASP A 28 -3.53 34.98 1.39
CA ASP A 28 -4.08 36.34 1.49
C ASP A 28 -3.01 37.40 1.73
N VAL A 29 -1.99 37.07 2.52
CA VAL A 29 -0.84 37.95 2.82
C VAL A 29 0.22 37.90 1.70
N GLY A 30 0.08 37.00 0.71
CA GLY A 30 1.04 36.85 -0.38
C GLY A 30 2.37 36.23 0.05
N VAL A 31 2.37 35.44 1.13
CA VAL A 31 3.55 34.71 1.59
C VAL A 31 3.83 33.59 0.58
N PRO A 32 5.07 33.47 0.04
CA PRO A 32 5.40 32.44 -0.92
C PRO A 32 5.32 31.05 -0.27
N LEU A 33 4.26 30.32 -0.60
CA LEU A 33 4.10 28.91 -0.24
C LEU A 33 4.92 28.05 -1.20
N ASN A 34 5.61 27.04 -0.67
CA ASN A 34 6.33 26.09 -1.51
C ASN A 34 5.41 24.94 -1.94
N LYS A 35 5.85 24.19 -2.96
CA LYS A 35 5.14 23.02 -3.46
C LYS A 35 4.86 21.96 -2.38
N ASN A 36 5.79 21.74 -1.46
CA ASN A 36 5.63 20.76 -0.39
C ASN A 36 4.49 21.16 0.57
N ASN A 37 4.27 22.46 0.81
CA ASN A 37 3.15 22.93 1.61
C ASN A 37 1.81 22.57 0.95
N TRP A 38 1.69 22.74 -0.36
CA TRP A 38 0.49 22.33 -1.10
C TRP A 38 0.30 20.82 -1.13
N THR A 39 1.36 20.04 -1.35
CA THR A 39 1.27 18.56 -1.29
C THR A 39 0.86 18.08 0.10
N THR A 40 1.38 18.70 1.16
CA THR A 40 0.95 18.42 2.54
C THR A 40 -0.50 18.81 2.76
N ALA A 41 -0.95 19.96 2.22
CA ALA A 41 -2.35 20.38 2.28
C ALA A 41 -3.29 19.38 1.60
N ILE A 42 -2.94 18.91 0.41
CA ILE A 42 -3.71 17.90 -0.35
C ILE A 42 -3.75 16.57 0.41
N SER A 43 -2.61 16.15 0.98
CA SER A 43 -2.54 14.96 1.84
C SER A 43 -3.42 15.12 3.09
N PHE A 44 -3.47 16.32 3.67
CA PHE A 44 -4.35 16.67 4.78
C PHE A 44 -5.83 16.64 4.41
N ALA A 45 -6.19 17.24 3.27
CA ALA A 45 -7.56 17.27 2.74
C ALA A 45 -8.08 15.88 2.41
N GLY A 46 -7.23 15.04 1.81
CA GLY A 46 -7.57 13.67 1.45
C GLY A 46 -7.63 12.69 2.63
N ARG A 47 -7.21 13.14 3.82
CA ARG A 47 -7.21 12.42 5.11
C ARG A 47 -6.54 11.05 5.00
N TRP A 48 -5.27 10.97 5.39
CA TRP A 48 -4.38 9.83 5.15
C TRP A 48 -4.82 8.43 5.67
N VAL A 49 -6.02 8.19 6.28
CA VAL A 49 -6.43 6.85 6.75
C VAL A 49 -7.95 6.47 6.64
N THR A 50 -8.13 5.19 6.26
CA THR A 50 -9.25 4.21 6.24
C THR A 50 -10.56 4.44 5.49
N ARG A 51 -11.18 5.62 5.49
CA ARG A 51 -12.44 5.84 4.75
C ARG A 51 -12.54 7.29 4.28
N THR A 52 -12.15 7.53 3.03
CA THR A 52 -12.27 8.84 2.41
C THR A 52 -13.72 9.08 1.98
N THR A 53 -14.35 10.11 2.54
CA THR A 53 -15.69 10.56 2.17
C THR A 53 -15.64 11.41 0.89
N SER A 54 -16.77 11.57 0.19
CA SER A 54 -16.79 12.36 -1.05
C SER A 54 -16.39 13.82 -0.84
N SER A 55 -16.60 14.38 0.36
CA SER A 55 -16.17 15.73 0.72
C SER A 55 -14.66 15.86 0.86
N GLU A 56 -13.96 14.83 1.35
CA GLU A 56 -12.50 14.85 1.50
C GLU A 56 -11.80 14.74 0.15
N VAL A 57 -12.36 13.93 -0.77
CA VAL A 57 -11.90 13.91 -2.17
C VAL A 57 -12.09 15.27 -2.83
N GLN A 58 -13.26 15.88 -2.65
CA GLN A 58 -13.56 17.19 -3.22
C GLN A 58 -12.58 18.25 -2.68
N ALA A 59 -12.37 18.31 -1.37
CA ALA A 59 -11.41 19.23 -0.77
C ALA A 59 -9.98 19.02 -1.29
N ALA A 60 -9.56 17.76 -1.50
CA ALA A 60 -8.24 17.46 -2.05
C ALA A 60 -8.09 17.96 -3.50
N ILE A 61 -9.13 17.82 -4.32
CA ILE A 61 -9.15 18.31 -5.70
C ILE A 61 -9.22 19.83 -5.75
N GLU A 62 -10.05 20.47 -4.92
CA GLU A 62 -10.10 21.93 -4.80
C GLU A 62 -8.74 22.50 -4.39
N THR A 63 -8.06 21.84 -3.46
CA THR A 63 -6.71 22.24 -3.04
C THR A 63 -5.68 22.07 -4.17
N TRP A 64 -5.81 21.03 -4.99
CA TRP A 64 -4.98 20.85 -6.19
C TRP A 64 -5.25 21.92 -7.25
N MET A 65 -6.50 22.26 -7.52
CA MET A 65 -6.85 23.34 -8.45
C MET A 65 -6.27 24.69 -7.98
N ARG A 66 -6.41 25.00 -6.68
CA ARG A 66 -5.81 26.20 -6.06
C ARG A 66 -4.29 26.21 -6.21
N MET A 67 -3.64 25.06 -6.04
CA MET A 67 -2.18 24.93 -6.20
C MET A 67 -1.74 25.30 -7.64
N GLU A 68 -2.45 24.79 -8.65
CA GLU A 68 -2.16 25.09 -10.07
C GLU A 68 -2.47 26.57 -10.42
N GLU A 69 -3.57 27.13 -9.90
CA GLU A 69 -3.93 28.55 -10.07
C GLU A 69 -2.87 29.50 -9.49
N GLN A 70 -2.24 29.10 -8.38
CA GLN A 70 -1.12 29.83 -7.76
C GLN A 70 0.22 29.60 -8.49
N GLY A 71 0.20 29.01 -9.69
CA GLY A 71 1.37 28.80 -10.54
C GLY A 71 2.25 27.62 -10.14
N HIS A 72 1.81 26.77 -9.21
CA HIS A 72 2.57 25.61 -8.77
C HIS A 72 2.06 24.34 -9.46
N SER A 73 2.80 23.85 -10.46
CA SER A 73 2.39 22.62 -11.14
C SER A 73 2.59 21.38 -10.28
N ALA A 74 1.58 20.51 -10.22
CA ALA A 74 1.64 19.23 -9.50
C ALA A 74 2.73 18.31 -10.08
N ASP A 75 3.51 17.65 -9.21
CA ASP A 75 4.44 16.58 -9.63
C ASP A 75 3.85 15.19 -9.39
N HIS A 76 4.67 14.19 -9.70
CA HIS A 76 4.43 12.79 -9.38
C HIS A 76 4.05 12.54 -7.92
N VAL A 77 4.59 13.28 -6.94
CA VAL A 77 4.25 13.08 -5.52
C VAL A 77 2.86 13.60 -5.23
N THR A 78 2.55 14.82 -5.68
CA THR A 78 1.21 15.42 -5.53
C THR A 78 0.13 14.55 -6.17
N LEU A 79 0.36 14.11 -7.42
CA LEU A 79 -0.60 13.29 -8.16
C LEU A 79 -0.71 11.87 -7.58
N ASN A 80 0.35 11.31 -6.99
CA ASN A 80 0.28 10.03 -6.26
C ASN A 80 -0.60 10.12 -5.02
N VAL A 81 -0.51 11.21 -4.25
CA VAL A 81 -1.39 11.46 -3.11
C VAL A 81 -2.85 11.57 -3.57
N LEU A 82 -3.13 12.35 -4.62
CA LEU A 82 -4.48 12.46 -5.17
C LEU A 82 -5.03 11.12 -5.68
N PHE A 83 -4.17 10.32 -6.32
CA PHE A 83 -4.52 8.99 -6.78
C PHE A 83 -4.90 8.07 -5.62
N ASP A 84 -4.07 7.97 -4.58
CA ASP A 84 -4.34 7.15 -3.39
C ASP A 84 -5.66 7.55 -2.70
N VAL A 85 -5.91 8.87 -2.58
CA VAL A 85 -7.16 9.43 -2.05
C VAL A 85 -8.37 9.01 -2.90
N ALA A 86 -8.27 9.14 -4.23
CA ALA A 86 -9.34 8.74 -5.16
C ALA A 86 -9.63 7.24 -5.10
N VAL A 87 -8.59 6.40 -5.04
CA VAL A 87 -8.71 4.93 -4.96
C VAL A 87 -9.36 4.51 -3.64
N LYS A 88 -8.93 5.08 -2.51
CA LYS A 88 -9.52 4.79 -1.19
C LYS A 88 -10.97 5.25 -1.06
N ALA A 89 -11.34 6.32 -1.77
CA ALA A 89 -12.72 6.79 -1.85
C ALA A 89 -13.60 5.99 -2.83
N GLY A 90 -13.04 5.04 -3.58
CA GLY A 90 -13.76 4.29 -4.63
C GLY A 90 -14.13 5.13 -5.86
N ARG A 91 -13.51 6.31 -6.03
CA ARG A 91 -13.74 7.20 -7.18
C ARG A 91 -12.83 6.79 -8.35
N PHE A 92 -13.07 5.61 -8.91
CA PHE A 92 -12.17 5.01 -9.91
C PHE A 92 -12.04 5.84 -11.19
N ALA A 93 -13.12 6.48 -11.64
CA ALA A 93 -13.07 7.37 -12.80
C ALA A 93 -12.09 8.54 -12.59
N LEU A 94 -12.06 9.11 -11.37
CA LEU A 94 -11.11 10.17 -11.00
C LEU A 94 -9.68 9.64 -10.93
N ALA A 95 -9.49 8.44 -10.38
CA ALA A 95 -8.17 7.79 -10.35
C ALA A 95 -7.64 7.52 -11.77
N ASP A 96 -8.51 7.12 -12.71
CA ASP A 96 -8.15 6.95 -14.12
C ASP A 96 -7.77 8.29 -14.77
N THR A 97 -8.50 9.38 -14.52
CA THR A 97 -8.10 10.71 -15.02
C THR A 97 -6.76 11.17 -14.48
N ILE A 98 -6.50 10.98 -13.18
CA ILE A 98 -5.20 11.30 -12.57
C ILE A 98 -4.09 10.46 -13.22
N TYR A 99 -4.34 9.17 -13.46
CA TYR A 99 -3.37 8.31 -14.13
C TYR A 99 -3.10 8.74 -15.59
N THR A 100 -4.12 9.17 -16.33
CA THR A 100 -3.93 9.72 -17.67
C THR A 100 -3.18 11.05 -17.65
N GLU A 101 -3.40 11.89 -16.65
CA GLU A 101 -2.71 13.17 -16.50
C GLU A 101 -1.22 12.98 -16.24
N ILE A 102 -0.86 12.02 -15.37
CA ILE A 102 0.54 11.65 -15.11
C ILE A 102 1.25 11.24 -16.41
N LYS A 103 0.57 10.45 -17.25
CA LYS A 103 1.11 10.05 -18.56
C LYS A 103 1.19 11.21 -19.55
N ALA A 104 0.17 12.08 -19.59
CA ALA A 104 0.14 13.22 -20.49
C ALA A 104 1.24 14.24 -20.19
N ARG A 105 1.61 14.38 -18.90
CA ARG A 105 2.70 15.24 -18.43
C ARG A 105 4.07 14.56 -18.46
N ASP A 106 4.16 13.32 -18.94
CA ASP A 106 5.39 12.50 -18.94
C ASP A 106 6.08 12.45 -17.56
N LEU A 107 5.28 12.34 -16.50
CA LEU A 107 5.80 12.34 -15.13
C LEU A 107 6.30 10.94 -14.75
N PRO A 108 7.46 10.84 -14.07
CA PRO A 108 8.01 9.55 -13.68
C PRO A 108 7.12 8.86 -12.65
N LEU A 109 6.83 7.58 -12.87
CA LEU A 109 6.12 6.75 -11.89
C LEU A 109 7.10 6.26 -10.83
N ASP A 110 6.94 6.76 -9.61
CA ASP A 110 7.71 6.29 -8.47
C ASP A 110 7.25 4.89 -7.99
N ARG A 111 8.07 4.26 -7.15
CA ARG A 111 7.78 2.97 -6.52
C ARG A 111 6.40 2.94 -5.87
N TYR A 112 6.06 4.02 -5.15
CA TYR A 112 4.82 4.10 -4.38
C TYR A 112 3.60 4.08 -5.29
N PHE A 113 3.61 4.86 -6.36
CA PHE A 113 2.56 4.93 -7.36
C PHE A 113 2.37 3.58 -8.06
N ARG A 114 3.47 2.93 -8.47
CA ARG A 114 3.41 1.59 -9.08
C ARG A 114 2.80 0.56 -8.12
N GLY A 115 3.13 0.64 -6.83
CA GLY A 115 2.49 -0.18 -5.78
C GLY A 115 0.99 0.13 -5.62
N SER A 116 0.59 1.40 -5.70
CA SER A 116 -0.81 1.83 -5.65
C SER A 116 -1.64 1.32 -6.85
N LEU A 117 -1.03 1.14 -8.03
CA LEU A 117 -1.71 0.56 -9.19
C LEU A 117 -2.15 -0.89 -8.97
N ILE A 118 -1.36 -1.68 -8.22
CA ILE A 118 -1.75 -3.06 -7.84
C ILE A 118 -3.01 -3.03 -6.98
N TYR A 119 -3.01 -2.15 -5.96
CA TYR A 119 -4.15 -1.96 -5.06
C TYR A 119 -5.39 -1.46 -5.82
N PHE A 120 -5.20 -0.57 -6.78
CA PHE A 120 -6.26 -0.04 -7.64
C PHE A 120 -6.93 -1.13 -8.49
N GLY A 121 -6.16 -2.01 -9.13
CA GLY A 121 -6.73 -3.15 -9.88
C GLY A 121 -7.59 -4.06 -8.99
N GLY A 122 -7.14 -4.30 -7.75
CA GLY A 122 -7.92 -5.05 -6.77
C GLY A 122 -9.22 -4.36 -6.37
N MET A 123 -9.22 -3.03 -6.27
CA MET A 123 -10.44 -2.24 -5.99
C MET A 123 -11.42 -2.21 -7.15
N LYS A 124 -10.93 -2.28 -8.40
CA LYS A 124 -11.75 -2.49 -9.60
C LYS A 124 -12.28 -3.92 -9.74
N ARG A 125 -11.92 -4.83 -8.82
CA ARG A 125 -12.22 -6.27 -8.86
C ARG A 125 -11.71 -6.95 -10.14
N ASN A 126 -10.53 -6.53 -10.62
CA ASN A 126 -9.94 -7.04 -11.85
C ASN A 126 -8.57 -7.67 -11.56
N GLY A 127 -8.50 -9.00 -11.47
CA GLY A 127 -7.26 -9.72 -11.19
C GLY A 127 -6.22 -9.62 -12.31
N ASP A 128 -6.63 -9.47 -13.57
CA ASP A 128 -5.71 -9.27 -14.69
C ASP A 128 -5.00 -7.92 -14.60
N GLU A 129 -5.70 -6.88 -14.16
CA GLU A 129 -5.10 -5.57 -13.90
C GLU A 129 -4.10 -5.63 -12.75
N VAL A 130 -4.41 -6.38 -11.68
CA VAL A 130 -3.47 -6.64 -10.57
C VAL A 130 -2.19 -7.31 -11.08
N ARG A 131 -2.32 -8.37 -11.88
CA ARG A 131 -1.16 -9.08 -12.47
C ARG A 131 -0.37 -8.20 -13.43
N ARG A 132 -1.04 -7.39 -14.25
CA ARG A 132 -0.39 -6.44 -15.17
C ARG A 132 0.41 -5.40 -14.38
N ALA A 133 -0.20 -4.77 -13.39
CA ALA A 133 0.48 -3.78 -12.53
C ALA A 133 1.67 -4.40 -11.79
N PHE A 134 1.56 -5.64 -11.33
CA PHE A 134 2.67 -6.36 -10.70
C PHE A 134 3.82 -6.65 -11.69
N ARG A 135 3.51 -7.07 -12.93
CA ARG A 135 4.54 -7.23 -13.96
C ARG A 135 5.24 -5.92 -14.29
N GLU A 136 4.48 -4.85 -14.49
CA GLU A 136 5.04 -3.50 -14.75
C GLU A 136 5.93 -3.01 -13.59
N PHE A 137 5.60 -3.38 -12.35
CA PHE A 137 6.43 -3.10 -11.20
C PHE A 137 7.80 -3.81 -11.29
N VAL A 138 7.78 -5.11 -11.60
CA VAL A 138 9.01 -5.92 -11.74
C VAL A 138 9.82 -5.51 -12.97
N GLU A 139 9.17 -5.21 -14.09
CA GLU A 139 9.81 -4.74 -15.32
C GLU A 139 10.48 -3.37 -15.12
N ALA A 140 9.90 -2.50 -14.29
CA ALA A 140 10.47 -1.20 -13.95
C ALA A 140 11.72 -1.23 -13.05
N GLY A 141 12.25 -2.42 -12.75
CA GLY A 141 13.45 -2.58 -11.93
C GLY A 141 13.20 -2.56 -10.43
N GLU A 142 11.95 -2.43 -9.97
CA GLU A 142 11.62 -2.29 -8.56
C GLU A 142 11.86 -3.59 -7.78
N ILE A 143 12.28 -3.48 -6.51
CA ILE A 143 12.51 -4.63 -5.63
C ILE A 143 11.19 -5.05 -4.96
N VAL A 144 10.89 -6.33 -4.90
CA VAL A 144 9.69 -6.87 -4.25
C VAL A 144 9.97 -7.12 -2.77
N ASP A 145 9.14 -6.54 -1.91
CA ASP A 145 9.18 -6.68 -0.45
C ASP A 145 7.87 -7.22 0.12
N THR A 146 7.84 -7.57 1.41
CA THR A 146 6.62 -8.05 2.09
C THR A 146 5.43 -7.11 1.93
N THR A 147 5.65 -5.78 1.99
CA THR A 147 4.54 -4.81 1.92
C THR A 147 3.84 -4.83 0.56
N LEU A 148 4.61 -4.96 -0.53
CA LEU A 148 4.06 -5.13 -1.87
C LEU A 148 3.30 -6.46 -2.00
N MET A 149 3.86 -7.55 -1.48
CA MET A 149 3.21 -8.87 -1.54
C MET A 149 1.89 -8.88 -0.78
N ASN A 150 1.82 -8.21 0.37
CA ASN A 150 0.57 -7.99 1.11
C ASN A 150 -0.46 -7.21 0.28
N SER A 151 -0.02 -6.19 -0.46
CA SER A 151 -0.89 -5.45 -1.39
C SER A 151 -1.43 -6.37 -2.50
N VAL A 152 -0.60 -7.23 -3.07
CA VAL A 152 -1.01 -8.22 -4.09
C VAL A 152 -2.05 -9.19 -3.51
N ILE A 153 -1.81 -9.77 -2.32
CA ILE A 153 -2.75 -10.69 -1.66
C ILE A 153 -4.11 -9.99 -1.45
N VAL A 154 -4.14 -8.81 -0.82
CA VAL A 154 -5.38 -8.05 -0.60
C VAL A 154 -6.11 -7.79 -1.93
N SER A 155 -5.36 -7.43 -2.96
CA SER A 155 -5.92 -7.06 -4.27
C SER A 155 -6.54 -8.25 -4.98
N LEU A 156 -5.88 -9.42 -4.97
CA LEU A 156 -6.40 -10.66 -5.53
C LEU A 156 -7.64 -11.15 -4.77
N LEU A 157 -7.64 -11.10 -3.44
CA LEU A 157 -8.81 -11.45 -2.62
C LEU A 157 -10.02 -10.58 -2.96
N ARG A 158 -9.80 -9.28 -3.20
CA ARG A 158 -10.87 -8.34 -3.59
C ARG A 158 -11.34 -8.51 -5.03
N ALA A 159 -10.48 -8.98 -5.91
CA ALA A 159 -10.84 -9.41 -7.26
C ALA A 159 -11.62 -10.74 -7.27
N GLY A 160 -11.76 -11.41 -6.12
CA GLY A 160 -12.46 -12.70 -6.01
C GLY A 160 -11.58 -13.90 -6.36
N GLU A 161 -10.28 -13.70 -6.52
CA GLU A 161 -9.32 -14.74 -6.91
C GLU A 161 -8.56 -15.29 -5.70
N ALA A 162 -9.29 -15.79 -4.71
CA ALA A 162 -8.69 -16.32 -3.49
C ALA A 162 -7.66 -17.46 -3.69
N PRO A 163 -7.85 -18.39 -4.65
CA PRO A 163 -6.82 -19.41 -4.92
C PRO A 163 -5.48 -18.80 -5.34
N ALA A 164 -5.50 -17.70 -6.11
CA ALA A 164 -4.27 -17.01 -6.51
C ALA A 164 -3.62 -16.29 -5.32
N ALA A 165 -4.43 -15.68 -4.43
CA ALA A 165 -3.93 -15.07 -3.20
C ALA A 165 -3.23 -16.09 -2.27
N GLU A 166 -3.81 -17.29 -2.12
CA GLU A 166 -3.23 -18.38 -1.33
C GLU A 166 -1.93 -18.93 -1.95
N GLN A 167 -1.82 -18.96 -3.28
CA GLN A 167 -0.56 -19.30 -3.95
C GLN A 167 0.53 -18.26 -3.65
N VAL A 168 0.18 -16.97 -3.64
CA VAL A 168 1.11 -15.90 -3.28
C VAL A 168 1.56 -16.03 -1.82
N PHE A 169 0.64 -16.30 -0.90
CA PHE A 169 0.95 -16.56 0.51
C PHE A 169 1.89 -17.77 0.67
N SER A 170 1.57 -18.89 0.01
CA SER A 170 2.40 -20.10 0.01
C SER A 170 3.80 -19.84 -0.56
N LYS A 171 3.90 -19.01 -1.60
CA LYS A 171 5.18 -18.58 -2.17
C LYS A 171 6.01 -17.78 -1.15
N MET A 172 5.39 -16.87 -0.39
CA MET A 172 6.07 -16.12 0.69
C MET A 172 6.60 -17.05 1.78
N LYS A 173 5.81 -18.06 2.19
CA LYS A 173 6.25 -19.07 3.17
C LYS A 173 7.50 -19.82 2.70
N ARG A 174 7.45 -20.37 1.48
CA ARG A 174 8.59 -21.08 0.87
C ARG A 174 9.83 -20.19 0.74
N LEU A 175 9.66 -18.92 0.37
CA LEU A 175 10.79 -17.97 0.31
C LEU A 175 11.37 -17.67 1.69
N THR A 176 10.57 -17.73 2.76
CA THR A 176 11.04 -17.57 4.13
C THR A 176 11.88 -18.77 4.57
N GLU A 177 11.38 -19.98 4.27
CA GLU A 177 12.07 -21.25 4.55
C GLU A 177 13.39 -21.35 3.79
N GLU A 178 13.39 -20.99 2.49
CA GLU A 178 14.58 -20.97 1.64
C GLU A 178 15.66 -19.99 2.13
N LYS A 179 15.26 -18.90 2.80
CA LYS A 179 16.17 -17.84 3.27
C LYS A 179 16.73 -18.07 4.68
N MET A 180 16.51 -19.24 5.29
CA MET A 180 16.93 -19.58 6.67
C MET A 180 16.65 -18.45 7.67
N GLY A 181 15.38 -18.26 8.05
CA GLY A 181 15.04 -17.53 9.28
C GLY A 181 15.62 -16.12 9.40
N GLY A 182 15.75 -15.40 8.28
CA GLY A 182 16.15 -13.98 8.30
C GLY A 182 15.23 -13.17 9.24
N PRO A 183 15.76 -12.11 9.89
CA PRO A 183 15.03 -11.37 10.91
C PRO A 183 13.68 -10.90 10.35
N MET A 184 12.61 -11.34 11.00
CA MET A 184 11.28 -10.84 10.71
C MET A 184 11.25 -9.40 11.21
N ILE A 185 11.13 -8.45 10.27
CA ILE A 185 11.04 -7.04 10.62
C ILE A 185 9.65 -6.82 11.23
N GLU A 186 9.57 -6.81 12.55
CA GLU A 186 8.31 -6.66 13.28
C GLU A 186 7.91 -5.19 13.41
N GLU A 187 8.88 -4.29 13.58
CA GLU A 187 8.60 -2.88 13.83
C GLU A 187 8.26 -2.10 12.56
N TRP A 188 7.21 -1.28 12.64
CA TRP A 188 6.76 -0.44 11.52
C TRP A 188 7.82 0.58 11.07
N GLN A 189 8.67 1.06 11.99
CA GLN A 189 9.75 2.01 11.69
C GLN A 189 10.82 1.36 10.79
N GLU A 190 11.31 0.19 11.17
CA GLU A 190 12.27 -0.60 10.40
C GLU A 190 11.72 -0.94 9.00
N ARG A 191 10.42 -1.25 8.88
CA ARG A 191 9.78 -1.47 7.57
C ARG A 191 9.75 -0.23 6.70
N LYS A 192 9.47 0.93 7.31
CA LYS A 192 9.43 2.20 6.59
C LYS A 192 10.83 2.57 6.09
N GLU A 193 11.85 2.35 6.92
CA GLU A 193 13.26 2.56 6.59
C GLU A 193 13.72 1.61 5.48
N LEU A 194 13.49 0.30 5.63
CA LEU A 194 13.78 -0.68 4.59
C LEU A 194 13.14 -0.28 3.25
N ARG A 195 11.86 0.12 3.25
CA ARG A 195 11.19 0.53 2.02
C ARG A 195 11.83 1.78 1.39
N SER A 196 12.28 2.72 2.20
CA SER A 196 13.01 3.90 1.74
C SER A 196 14.34 3.50 1.12
N GLU A 197 15.10 2.63 1.79
CA GLU A 197 16.37 2.10 1.30
C GLU A 197 16.20 1.33 -0.01
N LEU A 198 15.20 0.44 -0.10
CA LEU A 198 14.90 -0.30 -1.31
C LEU A 198 14.51 0.62 -2.48
N ASN A 199 13.78 1.71 -2.20
CA ASN A 199 13.45 2.71 -3.22
C ASN A 199 14.72 3.45 -3.70
N VAL A 200 15.64 3.80 -2.79
CA VAL A 200 16.93 4.41 -3.17
C VAL A 200 17.79 3.43 -3.97
N ALA A 201 17.90 2.18 -3.53
CA ALA A 201 18.64 1.13 -4.20
C ALA A 201 18.08 0.84 -5.60
N ALA A 202 16.76 0.74 -5.74
CA ALA A 202 16.10 0.53 -7.04
C ALA A 202 16.33 1.71 -7.99
N ARG A 203 16.27 2.96 -7.50
CA ARG A 203 16.60 4.15 -8.31
C ARG A 203 18.05 4.12 -8.77
N HIS A 204 18.99 3.87 -7.85
CA HIS A 204 20.40 3.80 -8.20
C HIS A 204 20.69 2.73 -9.25
N LEU A 205 20.12 1.52 -9.10
CA LEU A 205 20.28 0.45 -10.08
C LEU A 205 19.65 0.79 -11.44
N ARG A 206 18.53 1.51 -11.46
CA ARG A 206 17.88 1.98 -12.69
C ARG A 206 18.73 3.05 -13.38
N ASP A 207 19.15 4.08 -12.65
CA ASP A 207 19.99 5.16 -13.17
C ASP A 207 21.35 4.62 -13.67
N GLU A 208 21.93 3.66 -12.95
CA GLU A 208 23.11 2.92 -13.41
C GLU A 208 22.83 2.16 -14.71
N SER A 209 21.70 1.44 -14.81
CA SER A 209 21.35 0.69 -16.03
C SER A 209 21.10 1.59 -17.24
N GLU A 210 20.47 2.76 -17.03
CA GLU A 210 20.19 3.74 -18.09
C GLU A 210 21.46 4.45 -18.53
N SER A 211 22.34 4.84 -17.59
CA SER A 211 23.61 5.50 -17.90
C SER A 211 24.58 4.55 -18.61
N HIS A 212 24.67 3.29 -18.18
CA HIS A 212 25.63 2.32 -18.70
C HIS A 212 25.08 1.47 -19.86
N GLY A 213 23.77 1.51 -20.16
CA GLY A 213 23.17 0.95 -21.37
C GLY A 213 23.68 1.60 -22.67
N SER A 214 24.36 2.74 -22.56
CA SER A 214 25.11 3.39 -23.64
C SER A 214 26.49 2.75 -23.93
N SER A 215 26.96 1.82 -23.09
CA SER A 215 28.27 1.18 -23.20
C SER A 215 28.14 -0.24 -23.78
N PHE A 216 28.68 -0.43 -25.00
CA PHE A 216 28.42 -1.54 -25.93
C PHE A 216 28.82 -2.96 -25.45
N PHE A 217 29.49 -3.13 -24.31
CA PHE A 217 29.98 -4.45 -23.86
C PHE A 217 29.82 -4.63 -22.34
N GLY A 218 28.78 -5.35 -21.89
CA GLY A 218 28.79 -6.08 -20.61
C GLY A 218 28.11 -5.49 -19.37
N ALA A 219 27.64 -4.24 -19.35
CA ALA A 219 27.11 -3.62 -18.12
C ALA A 219 25.66 -4.00 -17.76
N SER A 220 24.83 -4.36 -18.75
CA SER A 220 23.44 -4.80 -18.49
C SER A 220 23.38 -6.12 -17.70
N PHE A 221 24.41 -6.96 -17.80
CA PHE A 221 24.46 -8.24 -17.10
C PHE A 221 24.81 -8.06 -15.62
N SER A 222 25.81 -7.20 -15.32
CA SER A 222 26.23 -6.94 -13.94
C SER A 222 25.18 -6.19 -13.11
N THR A 223 24.37 -5.32 -13.72
CA THR A 223 23.25 -4.64 -13.04
C THR A 223 22.09 -5.59 -12.74
N PHE A 224 21.77 -6.52 -13.66
CA PHE A 224 20.80 -7.59 -13.42
C PHE A 224 21.23 -8.50 -12.26
N ASP A 225 22.50 -8.92 -12.25
CA ASP A 225 23.07 -9.74 -11.17
C ASP A 225 23.01 -9.03 -9.82
N ARG A 226 23.33 -7.73 -9.76
CA ARG A 226 23.25 -6.92 -8.53
C ARG A 226 21.80 -6.75 -8.07
N ARG A 227 20.85 -6.52 -8.98
CA ARG A 227 19.43 -6.46 -8.64
C ARG A 227 18.94 -7.79 -8.08
N GLU A 228 19.33 -8.90 -8.70
CA GLU A 228 18.99 -10.23 -8.21
C GLU A 228 19.58 -10.49 -6.82
N GLN A 229 20.81 -10.03 -6.55
CA GLN A 229 21.41 -10.08 -5.21
C GLN A 229 20.59 -9.28 -4.19
N VAL A 230 20.21 -8.03 -4.49
CA VAL A 230 19.36 -7.19 -3.63
C VAL A 230 18.01 -7.88 -3.38
N GLN A 231 17.40 -8.46 -4.41
CA GLN A 231 16.13 -9.18 -4.28
C GLN A 231 16.26 -10.46 -3.44
N LYS A 232 17.41 -11.15 -3.53
CA LYS A 232 17.72 -12.34 -2.71
C LYS A 232 17.84 -11.99 -1.24
N ILE A 233 18.50 -10.88 -0.88
CA ILE A 233 18.63 -10.46 0.52
C ILE A 233 17.37 -9.77 1.06
N THR A 234 16.51 -9.23 0.20
CA THR A 234 15.28 -8.53 0.64
C THR A 234 14.31 -9.51 1.32
N PRO A 235 13.85 -9.23 2.55
CA PRO A 235 12.91 -10.10 3.23
C PRO A 235 11.55 -10.11 2.53
N VAL A 236 11.08 -11.31 2.20
CA VAL A 236 9.72 -11.58 1.72
C VAL A 236 9.19 -12.71 2.57
N ALA A 237 8.52 -12.35 3.66
CA ALA A 237 8.02 -13.27 4.67
C ALA A 237 6.62 -12.88 5.12
N PRO A 238 5.72 -13.84 5.39
CA PRO A 238 4.44 -13.54 6.00
C PRO A 238 4.62 -12.87 7.36
N ASP A 239 3.95 -11.73 7.52
CA ASP A 239 3.93 -10.94 8.73
C ASP A 239 2.53 -10.90 9.35
N ALA A 240 2.39 -10.25 10.52
CA ALA A 240 1.08 -10.12 11.19
C ALA A 240 0.00 -9.52 10.27
N LEU A 241 0.36 -8.56 9.40
CA LEU A 241 -0.58 -7.98 8.45
C LEU A 241 -1.04 -9.00 7.41
N THR A 242 -0.14 -9.86 6.91
CA THR A 242 -0.42 -10.94 5.96
C THR A 242 -1.50 -11.87 6.53
N TYR A 243 -1.31 -12.32 7.77
CA TYR A 243 -2.29 -13.15 8.48
C TYR A 243 -3.60 -12.41 8.69
N THR A 244 -3.57 -11.17 9.19
CA THR A 244 -4.78 -10.35 9.37
C THR A 244 -5.59 -10.19 8.07
N ILE A 245 -4.93 -10.06 6.91
CA ILE A 245 -5.59 -9.97 5.61
C ILE A 245 -6.35 -11.27 5.29
N LEU A 246 -5.70 -12.42 5.44
CA LEU A 246 -6.28 -13.73 5.14
C LEU A 246 -7.37 -14.10 6.15
N LEU A 247 -7.11 -13.93 7.45
CA LEU A 247 -8.09 -14.13 8.53
C LEU A 247 -9.35 -13.32 8.27
N LYS A 248 -9.22 -12.04 7.90
CA LYS A 248 -10.36 -11.19 7.57
C LYS A 248 -11.16 -11.73 6.38
N TYR A 249 -10.48 -12.20 5.34
CA TYR A 249 -11.14 -12.74 4.17
C TYR A 249 -11.89 -14.04 4.50
N HIS A 250 -11.24 -14.99 5.16
CA HIS A 250 -11.87 -16.27 5.48
C HIS A 250 -12.99 -16.12 6.51
N SER A 251 -12.84 -15.20 7.47
CA SER A 251 -13.87 -14.96 8.49
C SER A 251 -15.11 -14.29 7.93
N ILE A 252 -14.97 -13.32 7.02
CA ILE A 252 -16.11 -12.51 6.55
C ILE A 252 -16.65 -13.01 5.22
N VAL A 253 -15.78 -13.38 4.27
CA VAL A 253 -16.15 -13.63 2.88
C VAL A 253 -16.33 -15.12 2.61
N SER A 254 -15.32 -15.96 2.90
CA SER A 254 -15.41 -17.39 2.59
C SER A 254 -16.18 -18.20 3.62
N GLY A 255 -16.17 -17.77 4.89
CA GLY A 255 -16.75 -18.52 6.01
C GLY A 255 -15.98 -19.79 6.37
N ASP A 256 -14.74 -19.94 5.89
CA ASP A 256 -13.93 -21.14 6.08
C ASP A 256 -13.29 -21.12 7.47
N ALA A 257 -13.98 -21.68 8.45
CA ALA A 257 -13.52 -21.71 9.83
C ALA A 257 -12.25 -22.55 9.99
N ASP A 258 -12.12 -23.68 9.29
CA ASP A 258 -10.94 -24.53 9.43
C ASP A 258 -9.69 -23.79 8.99
N ARG A 259 -9.77 -23.09 7.86
CA ARG A 259 -8.67 -22.24 7.38
C ARG A 259 -8.34 -21.10 8.34
N VAL A 260 -9.34 -20.51 9.01
CA VAL A 260 -9.11 -19.46 10.02
C VAL A 260 -8.27 -20.00 11.18
N TRP A 261 -8.57 -21.20 11.70
CA TRP A 261 -7.82 -21.80 12.82
C TRP A 261 -6.43 -22.27 12.40
N GLU A 262 -6.28 -22.83 11.20
CA GLU A 262 -4.97 -23.12 10.63
C GLU A 262 -4.08 -21.88 10.59
N LEU A 263 -4.63 -20.75 10.12
CA LEU A 263 -3.90 -19.48 10.04
C LEU A 263 -3.55 -18.92 11.43
N LEU A 264 -4.44 -19.04 12.42
CA LEU A 264 -4.17 -18.63 13.80
C LEU A 264 -3.05 -19.48 14.44
N ASN A 265 -3.09 -20.79 14.24
CA ASN A 265 -2.05 -21.70 14.73
C ASN A 265 -0.71 -21.41 14.07
N GLU A 266 -0.67 -21.26 12.74
CA GLU A 266 0.55 -20.91 12.01
C GLU A 266 1.11 -19.54 12.45
N MET A 267 0.23 -18.58 12.71
CA MET A 267 0.61 -17.27 13.23
C MET A 267 1.26 -17.39 14.62
N GLY A 268 0.66 -18.19 15.52
CA GLY A 268 1.19 -18.45 16.86
C GLY A 268 2.53 -19.19 16.88
N GLU A 269 2.70 -20.21 16.02
CA GLU A 269 3.96 -20.95 15.86
C GLU A 269 5.13 -20.05 15.45
N ARG A 270 4.83 -18.96 14.74
CA ARG A 270 5.81 -17.94 14.31
C ARG A 270 6.03 -16.83 15.35
N GLY A 271 5.41 -16.93 16.53
CA GLY A 271 5.49 -15.90 17.57
C GLY A 271 4.68 -14.63 17.26
N LEU A 272 3.86 -14.64 16.22
CA LEU A 272 2.98 -13.52 15.87
C LEU A 272 1.66 -13.64 16.63
N GLN A 273 1.08 -12.50 17.00
CA GLN A 273 -0.23 -12.45 17.68
C GLN A 273 -1.25 -11.63 16.88
N PRO A 274 -2.50 -12.13 16.75
CA PRO A 274 -3.54 -11.40 16.04
C PRO A 274 -3.82 -10.05 16.73
N ASP A 275 -3.73 -8.97 15.96
CA ASP A 275 -4.09 -7.64 16.44
C ASP A 275 -5.61 -7.46 16.47
N ALA A 276 -6.09 -6.37 17.07
CA ALA A 276 -7.53 -6.06 17.08
C ALA A 276 -8.17 -6.04 15.67
N ARG A 277 -7.37 -5.75 14.63
CA ARG A 277 -7.83 -5.76 13.23
C ARG A 277 -8.02 -7.17 12.68
N GLY A 278 -7.32 -8.17 13.22
CA GLY A 278 -7.53 -9.60 12.94
C GLY A 278 -8.64 -10.23 13.78
N LEU A 279 -8.71 -9.88 15.07
CA LEU A 279 -9.70 -10.44 16.00
C LEU A 279 -11.15 -10.03 15.68
N VAL A 280 -11.39 -8.75 15.36
CA VAL A 280 -12.75 -8.24 15.07
C VAL A 280 -13.42 -8.96 13.89
N PRO A 281 -12.74 -9.19 12.75
CA PRO A 281 -13.29 -10.02 11.67
C PRO A 281 -13.68 -11.44 12.07
N ILE A 282 -12.93 -12.10 12.95
CA ILE A 282 -13.22 -13.46 13.41
C ILE A 282 -14.51 -13.47 14.23
N LEU A 283 -14.64 -12.56 15.20
CA LEU A 283 -15.88 -12.39 15.97
C LEU A 283 -17.07 -12.08 15.07
N LYS A 284 -16.88 -11.24 14.05
CA LYS A 284 -17.91 -10.99 13.04
C LYS A 284 -18.23 -12.25 12.22
N GLY A 285 -17.24 -13.09 11.94
CA GLY A 285 -17.40 -14.37 11.27
C GLY A 285 -18.35 -15.29 12.04
N PHE A 286 -18.18 -15.39 13.37
CA PHE A 286 -19.15 -16.09 14.22
C PHE A 286 -20.56 -15.53 14.08
N CYS A 287 -20.74 -14.21 14.07
CA CYS A 287 -22.08 -13.63 13.88
C CYS A 287 -22.70 -13.91 12.51
N VAL A 288 -21.87 -14.04 11.46
CA VAL A 288 -22.35 -14.18 10.07
C VAL A 288 -22.55 -15.65 9.68
N HIS A 289 -21.67 -16.54 10.13
CA HIS A 289 -21.59 -17.94 9.68
C HIS A 289 -21.96 -18.96 10.75
N SER A 290 -22.31 -18.56 11.97
CA SER A 290 -22.88 -19.49 12.96
C SER A 290 -24.36 -19.79 12.67
N GLY A 291 -24.88 -20.89 13.25
CA GLY A 291 -26.32 -21.17 13.27
C GLY A 291 -26.81 -22.31 12.38
N TYR A 292 -25.93 -23.05 11.71
CA TYR A 292 -26.28 -24.31 11.02
C TYR A 292 -25.42 -25.47 11.53
N ALA A 293 -25.99 -26.69 11.55
CA ALA A 293 -25.44 -27.85 12.25
C ALA A 293 -24.05 -28.33 11.76
N LEU A 294 -23.66 -27.96 10.54
CA LEU A 294 -22.35 -28.28 9.93
C LEU A 294 -21.42 -27.05 9.86
N SER A 295 -21.75 -25.96 10.56
CA SER A 295 -20.87 -24.80 10.59
C SER A 295 -19.62 -25.12 11.40
N GLY A 296 -18.46 -24.86 10.81
CA GLY A 296 -17.19 -24.87 11.56
C GLY A 296 -17.06 -23.72 12.55
N TRP A 297 -18.04 -22.79 12.61
CA TRP A 297 -18.13 -21.71 13.59
C TRP A 297 -18.94 -22.16 14.81
N THR A 298 -18.36 -23.05 15.62
CA THR A 298 -19.01 -23.67 16.79
C THR A 298 -18.84 -22.85 18.06
N HIS A 299 -19.71 -23.08 19.05
CA HIS A 299 -19.58 -22.45 20.37
C HIS A 299 -18.26 -22.81 21.05
N ASP A 300 -17.83 -24.08 20.98
CA ASP A 300 -16.58 -24.55 21.56
C ASP A 300 -15.37 -23.77 21.02
N ARG A 301 -15.34 -23.50 19.71
CA ARG A 301 -14.29 -22.69 19.07
C ARG A 301 -14.33 -21.22 19.50
N LEU A 302 -15.50 -20.68 19.84
CA LEU A 302 -15.64 -19.33 20.39
C LEU A 302 -15.10 -19.26 21.82
N GLU A 303 -15.32 -20.31 22.62
CA GLU A 303 -14.76 -20.42 23.97
C GLU A 303 -13.25 -20.62 23.96
N GLU A 304 -12.70 -21.42 23.04
CA GLU A 304 -11.25 -21.58 22.87
C GLU A 304 -10.54 -20.28 22.47
N PHE A 305 -11.26 -19.36 21.83
CA PHE A 305 -10.73 -18.09 21.36
C PHE A 305 -10.71 -17.00 22.45
N TRP A 306 -11.40 -17.19 23.58
CA TRP A 306 -11.58 -16.20 24.64
C TRP A 306 -10.89 -16.59 25.96
#